data_AF-A0A7W1CF37-F1
#
_entry.id   AF-A0A7W1CF37-F1
#
_cell.length_a   1.000
_cell.length_b   1.000
_cell.length_c   1.000
_cell.angle_alpha   90.00
_cell.angle_beta   90.00
_cell.angle_gamma   90.00
#
_symmetry.space_group_name_H-M   'P 1'
#
loop_
_entity.id
_entity.type
_entity.pdbx_description
1 polymer ?
#
loop_
_entity_poly.entity_id
_entity_poly.type
_entity_poly.pdbx_seq_one_letter_code
_entity_poly.pdbx_strand_id
1 'polypeptide(L)'
;MKNILAILTILTVSLNGAAVNFDVKNEPKAIRVAPSAPKFTDAERQTELAKRRAKVTEAMSSDSMMILFSAEPKNYAGDVDFMYRQENNLYYLTNLKQRNATLV
;
A
#
# COMPACT_ATOMS: atom_id res chain seq x y z
N MET A 1 -39.54 40.89 22.15
CA MET A 1 -38.17 41.45 22.23
C MET A 1 -37.54 40.95 23.52
N LYS A 2 -36.70 39.91 23.46
CA LYS A 2 -36.15 39.23 24.63
C LYS A 2 -34.71 38.84 24.30
N ASN A 3 -33.78 39.71 24.69
CA ASN A 3 -32.34 39.52 24.60
C ASN A 3 -31.89 38.63 25.75
N ILE A 4 -31.59 37.35 25.51
CA ILE A 4 -31.01 36.47 26.54
C ILE A 4 -30.03 35.46 25.88
N LEU A 5 -28.78 35.53 26.35
CA LEU A 5 -27.73 34.51 26.33
C LEU A 5 -27.04 34.13 25.02
N ALA A 6 -25.95 34.84 24.72
CA ALA A 6 -24.81 34.29 23.99
C ALA A 6 -23.71 33.96 25.02
N ILE A 7 -23.62 32.70 25.42
CA ILE A 7 -22.43 32.13 26.09
C ILE A 7 -22.25 30.73 25.50
N LEU A 8 -21.40 30.60 24.47
CA LEU A 8 -20.86 29.31 24.07
C LEU A 8 -19.34 29.38 24.19
N THR A 9 -18.89 28.79 25.28
CA THR A 9 -17.52 28.69 25.77
C THR A 9 -16.64 27.98 24.75
N ILE A 10 -15.55 28.63 24.32
CA ILE A 10 -14.48 28.04 23.52
C ILE A 10 -13.72 27.06 24.42
N LEU A 11 -13.88 25.76 24.17
CA LEU A 11 -13.12 24.70 24.83
C LEU A 11 -11.74 24.59 24.15
N THR A 12 -10.75 25.29 24.70
CA THR A 12 -9.34 25.11 24.34
C THR A 12 -8.84 23.78 24.91
N VAL A 13 -8.59 22.79 24.04
CA VAL A 13 -7.90 21.55 24.42
C VAL A 13 -6.40 21.82 24.45
N SER A 14 -5.85 21.94 25.66
CA SER A 14 -4.41 21.93 25.90
C SER A 14 -3.87 20.51 25.74
N LEU A 15 -3.09 20.25 24.69
CA LEU A 15 -2.25 19.04 24.60
C LEU A 15 -1.07 19.20 25.56
N ASN A 16 -1.14 18.58 26.73
CA ASN A 16 0.04 18.35 27.57
C ASN A 16 0.90 17.27 26.91
N GLY A 17 2.07 17.67 26.41
CA GLY A 17 3.10 16.76 25.92
C GLY A 17 3.68 15.94 27.06
N ALA A 18 3.22 14.69 27.21
CA ALA A 18 3.94 13.69 28.00
C ALA A 18 5.19 13.28 27.21
N ALA A 19 6.36 13.72 27.67
CA ALA A 19 7.64 13.23 27.17
C ALA A 19 7.72 11.72 27.42
N VAL A 20 7.74 10.94 26.34
CA VAL A 20 7.96 9.49 26.39
C VAL A 20 9.45 9.28 26.67
N ASN A 21 9.81 8.99 27.92
CA ASN A 21 11.17 8.61 28.26
C ASN A 21 11.41 7.18 27.76
N PHE A 22 12.13 7.04 26.65
CA PHE A 22 12.65 5.75 26.20
C PHE A 22 13.86 5.39 27.06
N ASP A 23 13.63 4.71 28.17
CA ASP A 23 14.68 4.04 28.93
C ASP A 23 15.23 2.90 28.05
N VAL A 24 16.33 3.17 27.33
CA VAL A 24 17.04 2.17 26.55
C VAL A 24 17.82 1.30 27.52
N LYS A 25 17.12 0.39 28.19
CA LYS A 25 17.77 -0.72 28.88
C LYS A 25 18.50 -1.55 27.83
N ASN A 26 19.81 -1.67 28.01
CA ASN A 26 20.68 -2.46 27.16
C ASN A 26 20.47 -3.95 27.45
N GLU A 27 19.29 -4.46 27.07
CA GLU A 27 18.94 -5.87 27.16
C GLU A 27 19.76 -6.66 26.11
N PRO A 28 20.27 -7.86 26.44
CA PRO A 28 20.99 -8.69 25.50
C PRO A 28 20.14 -8.87 24.25
N LYS A 29 20.74 -8.64 23.08
CA LYS A 29 20.04 -8.57 21.79
C LYS A 29 19.43 -9.93 21.44
N ALA A 30 18.25 -10.20 22.00
CA ALA A 30 17.48 -11.40 21.75
C ALA A 30 17.21 -11.50 20.24
N ILE A 31 17.41 -12.68 19.67
CA ILE A 31 17.02 -12.97 18.29
C ILE A 31 15.50 -12.73 18.22
N ARG A 32 15.08 -11.62 17.60
CA ARG A 32 13.67 -11.29 17.45
C ARG A 32 13.08 -12.23 16.40
N VAL A 33 12.19 -13.12 16.82
CA VAL A 33 11.43 -13.96 15.89
C VAL A 33 10.46 -13.07 15.14
N ALA A 34 10.48 -13.13 13.81
CA ALA A 34 9.54 -12.38 12.98
C ALA A 34 8.10 -12.88 13.24
N PRO A 35 7.11 -11.98 13.30
CA PRO A 35 5.71 -12.41 13.36
C PRO A 35 5.36 -13.22 12.12
N SER A 36 4.34 -14.08 12.24
CA SER A 36 3.81 -14.81 11.10
C SER A 36 3.32 -13.85 10.01
N ALA A 37 3.44 -14.27 8.75
CA ALA A 37 3.01 -13.45 7.63
C ALA A 37 1.51 -13.16 7.70
N PRO A 38 1.08 -11.92 7.40
CA PRO A 38 -0.35 -11.60 7.28
C PRO A 38 -1.02 -12.51 6.25
N LYS A 39 -2.20 -13.01 6.60
CA LYS A 39 -3.04 -13.80 5.69
C LYS A 39 -4.21 -12.92 5.27
N PHE A 40 -4.49 -12.90 3.97
CA PHE A 40 -5.62 -12.17 3.40
C PHE A 40 -6.48 -13.15 2.63
N THR A 41 -7.80 -12.98 2.73
CA THR A 41 -8.76 -13.66 1.86
C THR A 41 -8.63 -13.15 0.43
N ASP A 42 -9.15 -13.93 -0.52
CA ASP A 42 -9.14 -13.52 -1.92
C ASP A 42 -10.02 -12.27 -2.14
N ALA A 43 -11.14 -12.16 -1.43
CA ALA A 43 -12.03 -10.99 -1.51
C ALA A 43 -11.33 -9.70 -1.04
N GLU A 44 -10.62 -9.74 0.09
CA GLU A 44 -9.84 -8.60 0.57
C GLU A 44 -8.75 -8.21 -0.43
N ARG A 45 -8.07 -9.20 -1.03
CA ARG A 45 -7.04 -8.95 -2.05
C ARG A 45 -7.63 -8.27 -3.29
N GLN A 46 -8.77 -8.74 -3.79
CA GLN A 46 -9.41 -8.13 -4.96
C GLN A 46 -9.88 -6.71 -4.67
N THR A 47 -10.40 -6.47 -3.46
CA THR A 47 -10.81 -5.14 -3.00
C THR A 47 -9.63 -4.16 -2.98
N GLU A 48 -8.50 -4.58 -2.42
CA GLU A 48 -7.27 -3.78 -2.37
C GLU A 48 -6.71 -3.49 -3.78
N LEU A 49 -6.68 -4.49 -4.67
CA LEU A 49 -6.21 -4.29 -6.04
C LEU A 49 -7.13 -3.34 -6.83
N ALA A 50 -8.44 -3.42 -6.65
CA ALA A 50 -9.39 -2.48 -7.24
C ALA A 50 -9.17 -1.05 -6.76
N LYS A 51 -8.94 -0.87 -5.45
CA LYS A 51 -8.62 0.43 -4.85
C LYS A 51 -7.35 1.04 -5.43
N ARG A 52 -6.30 0.25 -5.65
CA ARG A 52 -5.05 0.73 -6.27
C ARG A 52 -5.27 1.21 -7.70
N ARG A 53 -6.04 0.47 -8.50
CA ARG A 53 -6.37 0.88 -9.87
C ARG A 53 -7.20 2.17 -9.88
N ALA A 54 -8.20 2.30 -9.01
CA ALA A 54 -8.99 3.52 -8.88
C ALA A 54 -8.10 4.74 -8.56
N LYS A 55 -7.16 4.61 -7.63
CA LYS A 55 -6.21 5.68 -7.29
C LYS A 55 -5.30 6.08 -8.47
N VAL A 56 -4.93 5.14 -9.33
CA VAL A 56 -4.19 5.46 -10.56
C VAL A 56 -5.09 6.24 -11.52
N THR A 57 -6.33 5.79 -11.72
CA THR A 57 -7.31 6.50 -12.55
C THR A 57 -7.58 7.93 -12.07
N GLU A 58 -7.65 8.17 -10.76
CA GLU A 58 -7.80 9.52 -10.18
C GLU A 58 -6.65 10.47 -10.55
N ALA A 59 -5.45 9.93 -10.78
CA ALA A 59 -4.28 10.71 -11.16
C ALA A 59 -4.11 10.88 -12.68
N MET A 60 -4.92 10.19 -13.49
CA MET A 60 -4.88 10.25 -14.94
C MET A 60 -5.68 11.46 -15.46
N SER A 61 -5.31 11.96 -16.65
CA SER A 61 -6.11 12.99 -17.33
C SER A 61 -7.44 12.41 -17.83
N SER A 62 -8.44 13.26 -17.98
CA SER A 62 -9.69 12.88 -18.66
C SER A 62 -9.40 12.33 -20.06
N ASP A 63 -10.21 11.36 -20.48
CA ASP A 63 -10.13 10.72 -21.81
C ASP A 63 -8.76 10.11 -22.15
N SER A 64 -8.01 9.68 -21.13
CA SER A 64 -6.72 8.98 -21.31
C SER A 64 -6.83 7.49 -20.99
N MET A 65 -5.89 6.71 -21.52
CA MET A 65 -5.77 5.28 -21.31
C MET A 65 -4.35 4.93 -20.87
N MET A 66 -4.24 3.98 -19.94
CA MET A 66 -2.95 3.43 -19.50
C MET A 66 -2.85 2.00 -20.00
N ILE A 67 -1.72 1.64 -20.60
CA ILE A 67 -1.45 0.26 -21.02
C ILE A 67 -0.20 -0.23 -20.28
N LEU A 68 -0.32 -1.33 -19.55
CA LEU A 68 0.81 -1.98 -18.87
C LEU A 68 1.00 -3.40 -19.39
N PHE A 69 2.23 -3.72 -19.76
CA PHE A 69 2.61 -5.02 -20.31
C PHE A 69 3.31 -5.89 -19.25
N SER A 70 3.16 -7.20 -19.39
CA SER A 70 3.93 -8.16 -18.60
C SER A 70 5.40 -8.13 -18.96
N ALA A 71 6.25 -8.54 -18.01
CA ALA A 71 7.66 -8.74 -18.30
C ALA A 71 7.87 -9.84 -19.34
N GLU A 72 8.98 -9.74 -20.08
CA GLU A 72 9.45 -10.80 -20.95
C GLU A 72 10.37 -11.76 -20.18
N PRO A 73 10.30 -13.08 -20.45
CA PRO A 73 11.31 -14.03 -19.99
C PRO A 73 12.68 -13.64 -20.51
N LYS A 74 13.70 -13.69 -19.65
CA LYS A 74 15.07 -13.40 -20.04
C LYS A 74 15.81 -14.70 -20.31
N ASN A 75 16.40 -14.84 -21.48
CA ASN A 75 17.25 -15.98 -21.80
C ASN A 75 18.47 -16.00 -20.86
N TYR A 76 18.77 -17.17 -20.29
CA TYR A 76 20.00 -17.41 -19.55
C TYR A 76 21.08 -18.00 -20.46
N ALA A 77 20.79 -19.14 -21.11
CA ALA A 77 21.69 -19.80 -22.05
C ALA A 77 20.93 -20.79 -22.93
N GLY A 78 21.15 -20.74 -24.25
CA GLY A 78 20.49 -21.65 -25.19
C GLY A 78 18.97 -21.53 -25.14
N ASP A 79 18.31 -22.62 -24.77
CA ASP A 79 16.86 -22.78 -24.57
C ASP A 79 16.40 -22.60 -23.11
N VAL A 80 17.31 -22.20 -22.21
CA VAL A 80 17.02 -22.04 -20.78
C VAL A 80 16.79 -20.56 -20.43
N ASP A 81 15.60 -20.26 -19.89
CA ASP A 81 15.26 -18.95 -19.33
C ASP A 81 15.73 -18.78 -17.88
N PHE A 82 15.99 -17.55 -17.47
CA PHE A 82 15.98 -17.15 -16.06
C PHE A 82 14.59 -17.32 -15.43
N MET A 83 14.54 -17.38 -14.10
CA MET A 83 13.27 -17.46 -13.40
C MET A 83 12.42 -16.22 -13.66
N TYR A 84 11.18 -16.45 -14.09
CA TYR A 84 10.29 -15.39 -14.51
C TYR A 84 9.99 -14.41 -13.37
N ARG A 85 10.22 -13.12 -13.61
CA ARG A 85 9.89 -12.05 -12.69
C ARG A 85 9.02 -11.02 -13.40
N GLN A 86 7.80 -10.85 -12.90
CA GLN A 86 6.84 -9.89 -13.43
C GLN A 86 7.33 -8.44 -13.30
N GLU A 87 6.84 -7.56 -14.18
CA GLU A 87 7.00 -6.10 -14.06
C GLU A 87 6.31 -5.58 -12.79
N ASN A 88 6.94 -4.65 -12.08
CA ASN A 88 6.52 -4.26 -10.74
C ASN A 88 5.18 -3.52 -10.73
N ASN A 89 4.96 -2.59 -11.67
CA ASN A 89 3.72 -1.82 -11.72
C ASN A 89 2.53 -2.72 -12.09
N LEU A 90 2.68 -3.58 -13.09
CA LEU A 90 1.65 -4.56 -13.44
C LEU A 90 1.38 -5.51 -12.26
N TYR A 91 2.42 -6.03 -11.62
CA TYR A 91 2.27 -6.91 -10.46
C TYR A 91 1.57 -6.19 -9.29
N TYR A 92 1.91 -4.93 -9.04
CA TYR A 92 1.33 -4.14 -7.96
C TYR A 92 -0.18 -3.90 -8.14
N LEU A 93 -0.62 -3.72 -9.38
CA LEU A 93 -2.02 -3.43 -9.73
C LEU A 93 -2.87 -4.68 -9.99
N THR A 94 -2.25 -5.84 -10.24
CA THR A 94 -2.98 -7.04 -10.68
C THR A 94 -2.66 -8.31 -9.88
N ASN A 95 -1.50 -8.36 -9.21
CA ASN A 95 -0.93 -9.56 -8.61
C ASN A 95 -0.77 -10.75 -9.60
N LEU A 96 -0.75 -10.50 -10.91
CA LEU A 96 -0.58 -11.54 -11.92
C LEU A 96 0.89 -11.94 -12.07
N LYS A 97 1.16 -13.24 -12.08
CA LYS A 97 2.50 -13.82 -12.31
C LYS A 97 2.63 -14.54 -13.64
N GLN A 98 1.71 -14.28 -14.56
CA GLN A 98 1.69 -14.90 -15.88
C GLN A 98 2.47 -14.07 -16.91
N ARG A 99 3.00 -14.77 -17.93
CA ARG A 99 3.61 -14.18 -19.14
C ARG A 99 2.48 -13.68 -20.07
N ASN A 100 2.81 -12.79 -20.99
CA ASN A 100 1.89 -12.29 -22.04
C ASN A 100 0.57 -11.70 -21.51
N ALA A 101 0.63 -10.96 -20.41
CA ALA A 101 -0.52 -10.24 -19.86
C ALA A 101 -0.45 -8.76 -20.24
N THR A 102 -1.61 -8.14 -20.47
CA THR A 102 -1.74 -6.69 -20.64
C THR A 102 -2.88 -6.20 -19.77
N LEU A 103 -2.62 -5.15 -18.99
CA LEU A 103 -3.67 -4.37 -18.32
C LEU A 103 -3.95 -3.13 -19.17
N VAL A 104 -5.23 -2.89 -19.41
CA VAL A 104 -5.78 -1.71 -20.09
C VAL A 104 -6.78 -1.04 -19.15
#